data_AF-K1V7F8-F1
#
_entry.id   AF-K1V7F8-F1
#
_cell.length_a   1.000
_cell.length_b   1.000
_cell.length_c   1.000
_cell.angle_alpha   90.00
_cell.angle_beta   90.00
_cell.angle_gamma   90.00
#
_symmetry.space_group_name_H-M   'P 1'
#
loop_
_entity.id
_entity.type
_entity.pdbx_description
1 polymer ?
#
loop_
_entity_poly.entity_id
_entity_poly.type
_entity_poly.pdbx_seq_one_letter_code
_entity_poly.pdbx_strand_id
1 'polypeptide(L)' 'MVANITTGKSILGALIYNQQKVDKGKASVLATSLIRERSDGKYDAAQTAEEILAWMPACIRRKNRSFISP' A
#
# COMPACT_ATOMS: atom_id res chain seq x y z
N MET A 1 -4.79 10.87 -3.21
CA MET A 1 -4.97 9.44 -3.48
C MET A 1 -5.65 8.84 -2.27
N VAL A 2 -6.68 8.01 -2.43
CA VAL A 2 -7.31 7.28 -1.33
C VAL A 2 -7.38 5.80 -1.73
N ALA A 3 -6.66 4.94 -1.02
CA ALA A 3 -6.70 3.49 -1.23
C ALA A 3 -7.59 2.85 -0.16
N ASN A 4 -8.65 2.15 -0.57
CA ASN A 4 -9.42 1.34 0.35
C ASN A 4 -8.69 0.01 0.60
N ILE A 5 -7.95 -0.05 1.71
CA ILE A 5 -7.16 -1.22 2.11
C ILE A 5 -7.94 -2.02 3.13
N THR A 6 -8.36 -3.23 2.75
CA THR A 6 -9.11 -4.16 3.62
C THR A 6 -8.38 -5.48 3.76
N THR A 7 -8.52 -6.14 4.90
CA THR A 7 -7.89 -7.43 5.22
C THR A 7 -8.22 -8.50 4.18
N GLY A 8 -7.20 -9.05 3.50
CA GLY A 8 -7.35 -10.07 2.46
C GLY A 8 -7.31 -9.55 1.03
N LYS A 9 -7.16 -8.24 0.83
CA LYS A 9 -6.75 -7.66 -0.46
C LYS A 9 -5.27 -7.28 -0.41
N SER A 10 -4.60 -7.35 -1.56
CA SER A 10 -3.19 -6.95 -1.67
C SER A 10 -3.05 -5.44 -1.52
N ILE A 11 -2.25 -4.98 -0.55
CA ILE A 11 -1.89 -3.57 -0.37
C ILE A 11 -1.22 -3.05 -1.64
N LEU A 12 -0.23 -3.80 -2.14
CA LEU A 12 0.50 -3.46 -3.36
C LEU A 12 -0.45 -3.28 -4.56
N GLY A 13 -1.41 -4.18 -4.73
CA GLY A 13 -2.40 -4.09 -5.81
C GLY A 13 -3.27 -2.84 -5.72
N ALA A 14 -3.73 -2.48 -4.51
CA ALA A 14 -4.52 -1.26 -4.30
C ALA A 14 -3.72 0.01 -4.60
N LEU A 15 -2.44 0.05 -4.23
CA LEU A 15 -1.56 1.19 -4.50
C LEU A 15 -1.23 1.33 -5.98
N ILE A 16 -0.89 0.22 -6.67
CA ILE A 16 -0.64 0.23 -8.12
C ILE A 16 -1.89 0.70 -8.89
N TYR A 17 -3.07 0.18 -8.52
CA TYR A 17 -4.33 0.59 -9.16
C TYR A 17 -4.55 2.11 -9.06
N ASN A 18 -4.28 2.68 -7.89
CA ASN A 18 -4.42 4.10 -7.68
C ASN A 18 -3.32 4.91 -8.37
N GLN A 19 -2.08 4.41 -8.43
CA GLN A 19 -1.01 5.06 -9.16
C GLN A 19 -1.36 5.19 -10.65
N GLN A 20 -1.94 4.14 -11.25
CA GLN A 20 -2.42 4.22 -12.63
C GLN A 20 -3.49 5.30 -12.86
N LYS A 21 -4.26 5.67 -11.82
CA LYS A 21 -5.22 6.78 -11.91
C LYS A 21 -4.52 8.13 -11.87
N VAL A 22 -3.48 8.25 -11.06
CA VAL A 22 -2.62 9.44 -10.99
C VAL A 22 -1.88 9.63 -12.32
N ASP A 23 -1.27 8.58 -12.86
CA ASP A 23 -0.51 8.63 -14.12
C ASP A 23 -1.40 9.03 -15.31
N LYS A 24 -2.70 8.70 -15.26
CA LYS A 24 -3.71 9.08 -16.26
C LYS A 24 -4.25 10.51 -16.06
N GLY A 25 -3.72 11.27 -15.10
CA GLY A 25 -4.20 12.61 -14.74
C GLY A 25 -5.59 12.63 -14.10
N LYS A 26 -6.13 11.47 -13.70
CA LYS A 26 -7.49 11.34 -13.13
C LYS A 26 -7.52 11.48 -11.61
N ALA A 27 -6.35 11.57 -10.98
CA ALA A 27 -6.19 11.71 -9.54
C ALA A 27 -4.86 12.41 -9.23
N SER A 28 -4.71 12.89 -7.99
CA SER A 28 -3.44 13.38 -7.45
C SER A 28 -3.16 12.69 -6.10
N VAL A 29 -1.88 12.55 -5.74
CA VAL A 29 -1.47 12.16 -4.38
C VAL A 29 -1.69 13.38 -3.48
N LEU A 30 -2.40 13.19 -2.35
CA LEU A 30 -2.93 14.32 -1.57
C LEU A 30 -2.03 14.71 -0.38
N ALA A 31 -1.46 13.73 0.31
CA ALA A 31 -0.46 13.89 1.36
C ALA A 31 -0.07 12.49 1.84
N THR A 32 1.14 12.37 2.39
CA THR A 32 1.66 11.11 2.91
C THR A 32 2.19 11.31 4.33
N SER A 33 1.30 11.36 5.33
CA SER A 33 1.69 11.72 6.71
C SER A 33 2.39 10.60 7.49
N LEU A 34 2.49 9.38 6.96
CA LEU A 34 3.02 8.19 7.65
C LEU A 34 3.99 7.34 6.81
N ILE A 35 4.27 7.75 5.58
CA ILE A 35 5.17 7.05 4.66
C ILE A 35 6.12 8.11 4.15
N ARG A 36 7.41 7.81 4.14
CA ARG A 36 8.44 8.83 3.95
C ARG A 36 8.31 9.39 2.54
N GLU A 37 8.14 10.71 2.41
CA GLU A 37 8.19 11.34 1.10
C GLU A 37 9.63 11.25 0.57
N ARG A 38 9.80 10.71 -0.63
CA ARG A 38 11.12 10.66 -1.27
C ARG A 38 11.61 12.08 -1.54
N SER A 39 12.92 12.27 -1.49
CA SER A 39 13.57 13.55 -1.76
C SER A 39 13.34 14.10 -3.17
N ASP A 40 12.90 13.26 -4.11
CA ASP A 40 12.55 13.65 -5.48
C ASP A 40 11.05 13.98 -5.66
N GLY A 41 10.26 13.95 -4.58
CA GLY A 41 8.81 14.17 -4.60
C GLY A 41 8.03 13.10 -5.38
N LYS A 42 8.70 12.03 -5.80
CA LYS A 42 8.06 10.94 -6.56
C LYS A 42 7.50 9.90 -5.60
N TYR A 43 6.34 9.40 -5.96
CA TYR A 43 5.67 8.33 -5.23
C TYR A 43 5.98 6.98 -5.89
N ASP A 44 6.34 5.98 -5.08
CA ASP A 44 6.55 4.60 -5.51
C ASP A 44 5.60 3.67 -4.74
N ALA A 45 4.73 2.98 -5.48
CA ALA A 45 3.70 2.13 -4.90
C ALA A 45 4.26 0.89 -4.17
N ALA A 46 5.40 0.36 -4.60
CA ALA A 46 6.01 -0.81 -4.00
C ALA A 46 6.71 -0.45 -2.69
N GLN A 47 7.53 0.61 -2.71
CA GLN A 47 8.18 1.14 -1.51
C GLN A 47 7.14 1.53 -0.45
N THR A 48 6.06 2.21 -0.87
CA THR A 48 4.94 2.55 0.02
C THR A 48 4.31 1.30 0.64
N ALA A 49 4.11 0.23 -0.14
CA ALA A 49 3.55 -1.01 0.39
C ALA A 49 4.46 -1.65 1.45
N GLU A 50 5.78 -1.66 1.22
CA GLU A 50 6.76 -2.18 2.18
C GLU A 50 6.76 -1.38 3.48
N GLU A 51 6.74 -0.04 3.40
CA GLU A 51 6.69 0.83 4.58
C GLU A 51 5.39 0.60 5.38
N ILE A 52 4.23 0.49 4.72
CA ILE A 52 2.97 0.16 5.41
C ILE A 52 3.05 -1.20 6.10
N LEU A 53 3.60 -2.22 5.42
CA LEU A 53 3.73 -3.57 5.99
C LEU A 53 4.69 -3.62 7.17
N ALA A 54 5.77 -2.84 7.13
CA ALA A 54 6.73 -2.71 8.21
C ALA A 54 6.09 -2.10 9.47
N TRP A 55 5.25 -1.08 9.30
CA TRP A 55 4.50 -0.44 10.38
C TRP A 55 3.28 -1.23 10.87
N MET A 56 2.75 -2.16 10.06
CA MET A 56 1.59 -2.96 10.46
C MET A 56 1.91 -3.92 11.62
N PRO A 57 1.08 -3.95 12.66
CA PRO A 57 1.17 -4.95 13.73
C PRO A 57 1.10 -6.39 13.20
N ALA A 58 1.84 -7.30 13.81
CA ALA A 58 1.93 -8.70 13.36
C ALA A 58 0.57 -9.42 13.29
N CYS A 59 -0.39 -9.05 14.16
CA CYS A 59 -1.76 -9.58 14.16
C CYS A 59 -2.61 -9.15 12.96
N ILE A 60 -2.25 -8.04 12.29
CA ILE A 60 -2.95 -7.51 11.11
C ILE A 60 -2.27 -7.98 9.81
N ARG A 61 -0.93 -8.14 9.84
CA ARG A 61 -0.12 -8.49 8.66
C ARG A 61 -0.46 -9.85 8.05
N ARG A 62 -0.99 -10.80 8.82
CA ARG A 62 -1.23 -12.17 8.36
C ARG A 62 -2.68 -12.44 8.00
N LYS A 63 -2.92 -12.75 6.71
CA LYS A 63 -4.10 -13.47 6.24
C LYS A 63 -3.68 -14.49 5.18
N ASN A 64 -3.10 -15.59 5.66
CA ASN A 64 -3.04 -16.92 5.02
C ASN A 64 -2.11 -17.80 5.85
N ARG A 65 -2.66 -18.34 6.95
CA ARG A 65 -2.22 -19.66 7.38
C ARG A 65 -3.16 -20.60 6.63
N SER A 66 -2.76 -21.03 5.43
CA SER A 66 -3.27 -22.31 4.94
C SER A 66 -3.03 -23.27 6.10
N PHE A 67 -4.11 -23.88 6.60
CA PHE A 67 -4.03 -24.94 7.58
C PHE A 67 -3.18 -26.05 6.96
N ILE A 68 -1.89 -26.06 7.26
CA ILE A 68 -1.10 -27.27 7.22
C ILE A 68 -1.32 -27.86 8.62
N SER A 69 -2.37 -28.66 8.71
CA SER A 69 -2.54 -29.60 9.81
C SER A 69 -1.40 -30.62 9.73
N PRO A 70 -0.81 -31.06 10.87
CA PRO A 70 0.18 -32.12 10.91
C PRO A 70 -0.40 -33.47 10.44
#